data_AF-A0A6J4L5F6-F1
#
_entry.id   AF-A0A6J4L5F6-F1
#
_cell.length_a   1.000
_cell.length_b   1.000
_cell.length_c   1.000
_cell.angle_alpha   90.00
_cell.angle_beta   90.00
_cell.angle_gamma   90.00
#
_symmetry.space_group_name_H-M   'P 1'
#
loop_
_entity.id
_entity.type
_entity.pdbx_description
1 polymer ?
#
loop_
_entity_poly.entity_id
_entity_poly.type
_entity_poly.pdbx_seq_one_letter_code
_entity_poly.pdbx_strand_id
1 'polypeptide(L)'
;MSRSEDFDSEFWSDPDVAELSPTARYLYVWTWTNPRCNMSGVYRVTRGLIAAETGLRGEELDEAFAELEAHRFAFYDGKVVWVRSRVKRLRQKTENIAKSIVAHVAKVSADHPYRVAFLAEYGAPTSRWALLRDALSGLSAEGQETVGDTQESSDVSSDSATVGRVSPDTPRDGLGDGEKGGVGGNDDDWPDELPEPLRLVAAQVHLRLSRLAEQKGSGPVLRRRVGSLVADFPEHDHPRLIGEFCDYWLDGGGAKTKRKDLVRTYRDRCSQVTAMPPRRLAAVPGVVDDSDGDLSIWVGPR
;
A
#
# COMPACT_ATOMS: atom_id res chain seq x y z
N MET A 1 6.41 -2.24 -1.13
CA MET A 1 5.29 -2.90 -0.41
C MET A 1 4.36 -1.84 0.14
N SER A 2 3.05 -1.97 -0.10
CA SER A 2 2.05 -1.10 0.52
C SER A 2 1.94 -1.43 2.01
N ARG A 3 2.02 -0.42 2.88
CA ARG A 3 1.77 -0.59 4.31
C ARG A 3 0.31 -0.27 4.59
N SER A 4 -0.45 -1.26 5.04
CA SER A 4 -1.80 -1.05 5.53
C SER A 4 -1.74 -0.61 6.99
N GLU A 5 -2.55 0.39 7.33
CA GLU A 5 -2.75 0.86 8.70
C GLU A 5 -4.12 0.40 9.16
N ASP A 6 -4.15 -0.39 10.23
CA ASP A 6 -5.41 -0.77 10.88
C ASP A 6 -5.83 0.39 11.80
N PHE A 7 -7.06 0.86 11.64
CA PHE A 7 -7.62 1.92 12.45
C PHE A 7 -8.87 1.42 13.17
N ASP A 8 -8.87 1.50 14.49
CA ASP A 8 -9.98 1.05 15.31
C ASP A 8 -11.22 1.94 15.08
N SER A 9 -12.35 1.33 14.73
CA SER A 9 -13.61 2.06 14.55
C SER A 9 -14.10 2.72 15.83
N GLU A 10 -13.74 2.18 17.01
CA GLU A 10 -14.10 2.77 18.31
C GLU A 10 -13.42 4.14 18.53
N PHE A 11 -12.39 4.48 17.75
CA PHE A 11 -11.78 5.80 17.78
C PHE A 11 -12.80 6.94 17.70
N TRP A 12 -13.84 6.80 16.88
CA TRP A 12 -14.85 7.85 16.71
C TRP A 12 -15.81 7.98 17.89
N SER A 13 -15.84 6.99 18.77
CA SER A 13 -16.66 6.98 19.99
C SER A 13 -15.86 7.34 21.24
N ASP A 14 -14.55 7.56 21.11
CA ASP A 14 -13.65 7.99 22.19
C ASP A 14 -14.01 9.43 22.61
N PRO A 15 -14.37 9.68 23.88
CA PRO A 15 -14.74 11.02 24.35
C PRO A 15 -13.66 12.08 24.08
N ASP A 16 -12.38 11.72 24.26
CA ASP A 16 -11.26 12.63 24.04
C ASP A 16 -11.15 13.02 22.55
N VAL A 17 -11.61 12.15 21.65
CA VAL A 17 -11.64 12.40 20.20
C VAL A 17 -12.88 13.20 19.80
N ALA A 18 -14.01 12.99 20.48
CA ALA A 18 -15.23 13.72 20.23
C ALA A 18 -15.10 15.22 20.54
N GLU A 19 -14.27 15.56 21.54
CA GLU A 19 -13.95 16.94 21.93
C GLU A 19 -13.09 17.67 20.90
N LEU A 20 -12.33 16.95 20.07
CA LEU A 20 -11.49 17.55 19.04
C LEU A 20 -12.33 18.19 17.93
N SER A 21 -11.85 19.32 17.41
CA SER A 21 -12.38 19.94 16.20
C SER A 21 -12.31 18.97 15.00
N PRO A 22 -13.17 19.14 13.99
CA PRO A 22 -13.11 18.33 12.77
C PRO A 22 -11.73 18.38 12.10
N THR A 23 -11.09 19.55 12.12
CA THR A 23 -9.75 19.79 11.56
C THR A 23 -8.67 19.03 12.33
N ALA A 24 -8.68 19.10 13.66
CA ALA A 24 -7.73 18.34 14.48
C ALA A 24 -7.93 16.83 14.36
N ARG A 25 -9.17 16.34 14.30
CA ARG A 25 -9.46 14.92 14.03
C ARG A 25 -8.91 14.46 12.69
N TYR A 26 -9.14 15.24 11.64
CA TYR A 26 -8.62 14.96 10.31
C TYR A 26 -7.08 14.91 10.31
N LEU A 27 -6.44 15.93 10.88
CA LEU A 27 -4.99 16.01 10.99
C LEU A 27 -4.43 14.82 11.78
N TYR A 28 -5.08 14.47 12.89
CA TYR A 28 -4.70 13.30 13.69
C TYR A 28 -4.75 12.02 12.87
N VAL A 29 -5.83 11.74 12.13
CA VAL A 29 -5.90 10.56 11.26
C VAL A 29 -4.78 10.58 10.21
N TRP A 30 -4.50 11.74 9.60
CA TRP A 30 -3.38 11.90 8.66
C TRP A 30 -2.03 11.56 9.30
N THR A 31 -1.80 11.85 10.59
CA THR A 31 -0.54 11.48 11.28
C THR A 31 -0.30 9.97 11.32
N TRP A 32 -1.34 9.14 11.13
CA TRP A 32 -1.23 7.68 11.09
C TRP A 32 -1.05 7.14 9.67
N THR A 33 -1.72 7.75 8.71
CA THR A 33 -1.89 7.20 7.36
C THR A 33 -0.84 7.66 6.36
N ASN A 34 -0.06 8.70 6.70
CA ASN A 34 1.03 9.15 5.84
C ASN A 34 2.20 8.13 5.82
N PRO A 35 2.95 8.03 4.71
CA PRO A 35 4.00 7.02 4.52
C PRO A 35 5.21 7.19 5.46
N ARG A 36 5.35 8.35 6.12
CA ARG A 36 6.50 8.67 6.99
C ARG A 36 6.26 8.26 8.43
N CYS A 37 5.00 8.17 8.84
CA CYS A 37 4.64 7.58 10.12
C CYS A 37 5.27 6.20 10.23
N ASN A 38 5.80 5.82 11.38
CA ASN A 38 6.43 4.53 11.60
C ASN A 38 5.88 3.91 12.89
N MET A 39 6.42 2.77 13.31
CA MET A 39 5.91 2.07 14.51
C MET A 39 6.09 2.87 15.80
N SER A 40 7.05 3.81 15.86
CA SER A 40 7.23 4.68 17.02
C SER A 40 6.27 5.87 17.05
N GLY A 41 5.72 6.25 15.88
CA GLY A 41 4.98 7.51 15.73
C GLY A 41 5.85 8.76 15.79
N VAL A 42 7.17 8.62 15.90
CA VAL A 42 8.15 9.72 15.85
C VAL A 42 8.79 9.74 14.47
N TYR A 43 8.59 10.81 13.71
CA TYR A 43 9.12 10.92 12.35
C TYR A 43 9.28 12.37 11.89
N ARG A 44 10.16 12.57 10.91
CA ARG A 44 10.42 13.89 10.32
C ARG A 44 9.40 14.19 9.21
N VAL A 45 8.84 15.39 9.24
CA VAL A 45 7.98 15.92 8.18
C VAL A 45 7.97 17.45 8.24
N THR A 46 8.13 18.08 7.07
CA THR A 46 8.15 19.55 6.97
C THR A 46 6.74 20.09 6.89
N ARG A 47 6.52 21.29 7.43
CA ARG A 47 5.21 21.95 7.44
C ARG A 47 4.59 22.04 6.04
N GLY A 48 5.39 22.41 5.04
CA GLY A 48 4.94 22.55 3.66
C GLY A 48 4.40 21.23 3.07
N LEU A 49 4.96 20.10 3.50
CA LEU A 49 4.51 18.79 3.06
C LEU A 49 3.20 18.37 3.73
N ILE A 50 3.04 18.68 5.01
CA ILE A 50 1.76 18.50 5.71
C ILE A 50 0.68 19.32 5.02
N ALA A 51 0.96 20.59 4.73
CA ALA A 51 0.03 21.47 4.05
C ALA A 51 -0.32 21.00 2.63
N ALA A 52 0.64 20.43 1.90
CA ALA A 52 0.40 19.87 0.56
C ALA A 52 -0.49 18.63 0.59
N GLU A 53 -0.30 17.74 1.56
CA GLU A 53 -1.06 16.48 1.68
C GLU A 53 -2.44 16.68 2.32
N THR A 54 -2.55 17.59 3.29
CA THR A 54 -3.78 17.81 4.06
C THR A 54 -4.65 18.94 3.53
N GLY A 55 -4.07 19.87 2.76
CA GLY A 55 -4.74 21.10 2.37
C GLY A 55 -4.80 22.17 3.48
N LEU A 56 -4.44 21.84 4.72
CA LEU A 56 -4.44 22.77 5.86
C LEU A 56 -3.24 23.72 5.79
N ARG A 57 -3.46 25.02 6.01
CA ARG A 57 -2.41 26.04 5.86
C ARG A 57 -2.48 27.12 6.95
N GLY A 58 -1.37 27.82 7.12
CA GLY A 58 -1.31 28.98 8.03
C GLY A 58 -1.81 28.60 9.44
N GLU A 59 -2.75 29.40 9.94
CA GLU A 59 -3.33 29.28 11.28
C GLU A 59 -4.10 27.97 11.47
N GLU A 60 -4.84 27.47 10.48
CA GLU A 60 -5.62 26.23 10.62
C GLU A 60 -4.75 25.03 11.01
N LEU A 61 -3.53 24.96 10.46
CA LEU A 61 -2.57 23.91 10.79
C LEU A 61 -1.97 24.08 12.19
N ASP A 62 -1.74 25.33 12.61
CA ASP A 62 -1.22 25.64 13.95
C ASP A 62 -2.24 25.34 15.03
N GLU A 63 -3.48 25.78 14.84
CA GLU A 63 -4.60 25.53 15.75
C GLU A 63 -4.86 24.03 15.89
N ALA A 64 -4.87 23.29 14.79
CA ALA A 64 -5.07 21.85 14.82
C ALA A 64 -3.94 21.13 15.59
N PHE A 65 -2.67 21.51 15.40
CA PHE A 65 -1.57 20.92 16.17
C PHE A 65 -1.60 21.35 17.65
N ALA A 66 -1.92 22.61 17.95
CA ALA A 66 -2.05 23.10 19.31
C ALA A 66 -3.16 22.37 20.07
N GLU A 67 -4.28 22.10 19.41
CA GLU A 67 -5.39 21.32 19.98
C GLU A 67 -4.95 19.86 20.23
N LEU A 68 -4.30 19.21 19.26
CA LEU A 68 -3.77 17.86 19.45
C LEU A 68 -2.74 17.77 20.58
N GLU A 69 -1.92 18.80 20.75
CA GLU A 69 -0.95 18.89 21.85
C GLU A 69 -1.65 19.08 23.20
N ALA A 70 -2.66 19.96 23.27
CA ALA A 70 -3.45 20.20 24.49
C ALA A 70 -4.13 18.92 25.00
N HIS A 71 -4.71 18.14 24.08
CA HIS A 71 -5.28 16.82 24.37
C HIS A 71 -4.24 15.68 24.41
N ARG A 72 -2.96 16.00 24.20
CA ARG A 72 -1.81 15.07 24.25
C ARG A 72 -1.91 13.90 23.25
N PHE A 73 -2.55 14.09 22.12
CA PHE A 73 -2.63 13.09 21.04
C PHE A 73 -1.35 13.06 20.20
N ALA A 74 -0.90 14.24 19.75
CA ALA A 74 0.29 14.40 18.94
C ALA A 74 0.98 15.74 19.20
N PHE A 75 2.28 15.79 18.96
CA PHE A 75 3.12 16.96 19.15
C PHE A 75 3.89 17.27 17.87
N TYR A 76 4.10 18.55 17.55
CA TYR A 76 4.79 18.98 16.34
C TYR A 76 5.61 20.25 16.56
N ASP A 77 6.88 20.26 16.15
CA ASP A 77 7.79 21.40 16.29
C ASP A 77 8.18 22.08 14.97
N GLY A 78 7.46 21.77 13.88
CA GLY A 78 7.79 22.25 12.54
C GLY A 78 8.68 21.30 11.71
N LYS A 79 9.31 20.29 12.34
CA LYS A 79 10.21 19.34 11.66
C LYS A 79 9.94 17.89 12.03
N VAL A 80 9.52 17.62 13.26
CA VAL A 80 9.29 16.29 13.81
C VAL A 80 7.88 16.21 14.37
N VAL A 81 7.13 15.19 13.98
CA VAL A 81 5.87 14.82 14.61
C VAL A 81 6.13 13.69 15.58
N TRP A 82 5.52 13.76 16.76
CA TRP A 82 5.38 12.63 17.68
C TRP A 82 3.91 12.33 17.94
N VAL A 83 3.45 11.19 17.44
CA VAL A 83 2.10 10.66 17.71
C VAL A 83 2.17 9.79 18.96
N ARG A 84 1.76 10.36 20.10
CA ARG A 84 1.89 9.73 21.42
C ARG A 84 1.17 8.39 21.48
N SER A 85 -0.04 8.31 20.95
CA SER A 85 -0.91 7.13 20.97
C SER A 85 -0.45 5.98 20.07
N ARG A 86 0.52 6.21 19.15
CA ARG A 86 0.92 5.24 18.13
C ARG A 86 1.33 3.89 18.70
N VAL A 87 2.29 3.90 19.62
CA VAL A 87 2.84 2.71 20.26
C VAL A 87 1.77 1.93 21.04
N LYS A 88 0.83 2.64 21.67
CA LYS A 88 -0.22 2.03 22.50
C LYS A 88 -1.21 1.22 21.66
N ARG A 89 -1.53 1.68 20.45
CA ARG A 89 -2.52 1.06 19.54
C ARG A 89 -1.88 0.09 18.53
N LEU A 90 -0.59 -0.25 18.67
CA LEU A 90 0.01 -1.32 17.88
C LEU A 90 -0.67 -2.65 18.20
N ARG A 91 -1.16 -3.34 17.16
CA ARG A 91 -1.83 -4.63 17.27
C ARG A 91 -0.93 -5.72 17.86
N GLN A 92 0.34 -5.71 17.48
CA GLN A 92 1.32 -6.69 17.92
C GLN A 92 2.41 -6.01 18.75
N LYS A 93 2.82 -6.69 19.83
CA LYS A 93 3.84 -6.23 20.77
C LYS A 93 4.95 -7.28 20.88
N THR A 94 5.74 -7.41 19.82
CA THR A 94 6.83 -8.39 19.71
C THR A 94 8.19 -7.73 19.89
N GLU A 95 9.22 -8.53 20.15
CA GLU A 95 10.60 -8.05 20.28
C GLU A 95 11.11 -7.37 18.99
N ASN A 96 10.75 -7.90 17.82
CA ASN A 96 11.12 -7.29 16.54
C ASN A 96 10.49 -5.90 16.35
N ILE A 97 9.25 -5.72 16.78
CA ILE A 97 8.58 -4.41 16.74
C ILE A 97 9.26 -3.45 17.74
N ALA A 98 9.60 -3.92 18.94
CA ALA A 98 10.35 -3.11 19.91
C ALA A 98 11.70 -2.64 19.35
N LYS A 99 12.48 -3.55 18.74
CA LYS A 99 13.76 -3.22 18.06
C LYS A 99 13.55 -2.20 16.94
N SER A 100 12.51 -2.36 16.12
CA SER A 100 12.18 -1.40 15.07
C SER A 100 11.82 -0.02 15.63
N ILE A 101 11.04 0.05 16.71
CA ILE A 101 10.71 1.31 17.39
C ILE A 101 11.98 2.01 17.87
N VAL A 102 12.88 1.29 18.55
CA VAL A 102 14.17 1.83 19.02
C VAL A 102 14.97 2.41 17.85
N ALA A 103 15.09 1.66 16.74
CA ALA A 103 15.80 2.10 15.55
C ALA A 103 15.16 3.35 14.90
N HIS A 104 13.85 3.52 14.96
CA HIS A 104 13.17 4.72 14.46
C HIS A 104 13.38 5.93 15.36
N VAL A 105 13.25 5.76 16.68
CA VAL A 105 13.47 6.84 17.67
C VAL A 105 14.93 7.31 17.64
N ALA A 106 15.88 6.40 17.42
CA ALA A 106 17.31 6.73 17.30
C ALA A 106 17.65 7.71 16.16
N LYS A 107 16.81 7.80 15.12
CA LYS A 107 17.00 8.73 13.98
C LYS A 107 16.72 10.20 14.34
N VAL A 108 16.11 10.43 15.49
CA VAL A 108 15.91 11.76 16.07
C VAL A 108 17.05 12.01 17.07
N SER A 109 17.57 13.24 17.09
CA SER A 109 18.72 13.59 17.94
C SER A 109 18.41 13.34 19.42
N ALA A 110 19.42 12.95 20.20
CA ALA A 110 19.27 12.52 21.59
C ALA A 110 18.68 13.62 22.49
N ASP A 111 19.00 14.87 22.17
CA ASP A 111 18.55 16.10 22.84
C ASP A 111 17.15 16.56 22.41
N HIS A 112 16.55 15.94 21.39
CA HIS A 112 15.26 16.37 20.88
C HIS A 112 14.14 16.17 21.92
N PRO A 113 13.28 17.17 22.19
CA PRO A 113 12.28 17.10 23.24
C PRO A 113 11.35 15.89 23.11
N TYR A 114 10.90 15.57 21.89
CA TYR A 114 10.06 14.39 21.64
C TYR A 114 10.77 13.05 21.84
N ARG A 115 12.08 12.95 21.61
CA ARG A 115 12.83 11.72 21.93
C ARG A 115 12.93 11.55 23.44
N VAL A 116 13.29 12.63 24.15
CA VAL A 116 13.36 12.63 25.62
C VAL A 116 12.01 12.28 26.23
N ALA A 117 10.93 12.91 25.77
CA ALA A 117 9.57 12.64 26.25
C ALA A 117 9.09 11.23 25.90
N PHE A 118 9.44 10.71 24.72
CA PHE A 118 9.16 9.32 24.35
C PHE A 118 9.85 8.34 25.30
N LEU A 119 11.13 8.54 25.59
CA LEU A 119 11.90 7.70 26.52
C LEU A 119 11.34 7.78 27.94
N ALA A 120 10.93 8.97 28.39
CA ALA A 120 10.29 9.15 29.68
C ALA A 120 8.94 8.41 29.78
N GLU A 121 8.13 8.38 28.71
CA GLU A 121 6.83 7.70 28.74
C GLU A 121 6.96 6.17 28.57
N TYR A 122 7.78 5.70 27.63
CA TYR A 122 7.85 4.29 27.25
C TYR A 122 9.00 3.51 27.89
N GLY A 123 10.05 4.20 28.31
CA GLY A 123 11.19 3.65 29.07
C GLY A 123 11.00 3.69 30.58
N ALA A 124 9.93 4.32 31.09
CA ALA A 124 9.65 4.32 32.53
C ALA A 124 9.39 2.89 33.06
N PRO A 125 9.74 2.62 34.33
CA PRO A 125 9.41 1.35 34.99
C PRO A 125 7.92 1.00 34.96
N THR A 126 7.06 2.03 34.92
CA THR A 126 5.60 1.93 34.87
C THR A 126 5.05 1.57 33.48
N SER A 127 5.90 1.55 32.45
CA SER A 127 5.50 1.19 31.09
C SER A 127 4.97 -0.25 31.05
N ARG A 128 3.73 -0.43 30.57
CA ARG A 128 3.06 -1.74 30.49
C ARG A 128 3.71 -2.68 29.47
N TRP A 129 4.59 -2.18 28.59
CA TRP A 129 5.26 -2.99 27.58
C TRP A 129 6.73 -3.20 27.94
N ALA A 130 6.98 -4.22 28.76
CA ALA A 130 8.31 -4.56 29.27
C ALA A 130 9.38 -4.71 28.16
N LEU A 131 9.06 -5.43 27.08
CA LEU A 131 10.00 -5.62 25.96
C LEU A 131 10.46 -4.30 25.33
N LEU A 132 9.54 -3.33 25.16
CA LEU A 132 9.91 -2.03 24.62
C LEU A 132 10.76 -1.24 25.61
N ARG A 133 10.37 -1.23 26.89
CA ARG A 133 11.15 -0.58 27.96
C ARG A 133 12.58 -1.10 28.00
N ASP A 134 12.75 -2.42 28.00
CA ASP A 134 14.07 -3.08 28.06
C ASP A 134 14.88 -2.82 26.78
N ALA A 135 14.23 -2.68 25.62
CA ALA A 135 14.90 -2.29 24.39
C ALA A 135 15.34 -0.81 24.39
N LEU A 136 14.57 0.08 25.03
CA LEU A 136 14.88 1.52 25.11
C LEU A 136 15.98 1.86 26.13
N SER A 137 16.24 1.00 27.13
CA SER A 137 17.31 1.25 28.09
C SER A 137 18.70 1.28 27.45
N GLY A 138 18.91 0.50 26.38
CA GLY A 138 20.15 0.56 25.58
C GLY A 138 20.33 1.91 24.89
N LEU A 139 19.24 2.51 24.40
CA LEU A 139 19.27 3.80 23.70
C LEU A 139 19.53 5.00 24.62
N SER A 140 19.33 4.83 25.93
CA SER A 140 19.64 5.85 26.94
C SER A 140 21.10 5.78 27.41
N ALA A 141 21.78 4.65 27.18
CA ALA A 141 23.18 4.44 27.55
C ALA A 141 24.16 4.89 26.44
N GLU A 142 23.73 4.88 25.17
CA GLU A 142 24.52 5.28 24.02
C GLU A 142 24.47 6.80 23.79
N GLY A 143 25.19 7.54 24.63
CA GLY A 143 25.57 8.92 24.35
C GLY A 143 27.02 8.99 23.86
N GLN A 144 27.26 8.82 22.56
CA GLN A 144 28.47 9.29 21.87
C GLN A 144 28.23 9.47 20.36
N GLU A 145 28.71 10.60 19.83
CA GLU A 145 28.63 11.14 18.46
C GLU A 145 29.16 10.16 17.38
N THR A 146 28.84 10.22 16.07
CA THR A 146 28.90 11.32 15.08
C THR A 146 28.02 11.01 13.85
N VAL A 147 27.29 11.97 13.25
CA VAL A 147 27.62 12.77 12.03
C VAL A 147 28.20 11.98 10.85
N GLY A 148 27.56 12.09 9.68
CA GLY A 148 28.24 11.91 8.39
C GLY A 148 27.39 11.29 7.29
N ASP A 149 26.83 12.14 6.44
CA ASP A 149 26.21 11.83 5.16
C ASP A 149 27.20 11.15 4.18
N THR A 150 26.66 10.59 3.09
CA THR A 150 27.28 10.43 1.74
C THR A 150 27.36 9.00 1.15
N GLN A 151 26.56 8.85 0.08
CA GLN A 151 26.73 8.11 -1.18
C GLN A 151 26.84 6.58 -1.25
N GLU A 152 25.85 6.01 -1.95
CA GLU A 152 26.02 5.52 -3.34
C GLU A 152 27.40 4.96 -3.69
N SER A 153 27.50 3.64 -3.71
CA SER A 153 28.59 2.91 -4.37
C SER A 153 28.01 2.02 -5.47
N SER A 154 27.93 2.56 -6.68
CA SER A 154 28.19 1.79 -7.88
C SER A 154 29.69 1.52 -7.94
N ASP A 155 30.10 0.27 -8.06
CA ASP A 155 31.43 0.00 -8.61
C ASP A 155 31.39 -1.15 -9.61
N VAL A 156 31.93 -0.80 -10.77
CA VAL A 156 32.06 -1.57 -11.98
C VAL A 156 33.52 -1.96 -12.06
N SER A 157 33.80 -3.24 -12.30
CA SER A 157 35.12 -3.72 -12.77
C SER A 157 34.89 -5.10 -13.36
N SER A 158 35.52 -5.55 -14.43
CA SER A 158 36.37 -4.99 -15.49
C SER A 158 36.68 -6.23 -16.34
N ASP A 159 36.69 -6.08 -17.66
CA ASP A 159 37.00 -7.11 -18.65
C ASP A 159 38.28 -7.92 -18.36
N SER A 160 38.27 -9.19 -18.80
CA SER A 160 39.28 -9.66 -19.76
C SER A 160 38.84 -10.95 -20.45
N ALA A 161 38.80 -10.92 -21.78
CA ALA A 161 38.54 -12.06 -22.65
C ALA A 161 39.83 -12.85 -22.94
N THR A 162 39.77 -14.18 -23.00
CA THR A 162 40.48 -14.97 -24.04
C THR A 162 39.90 -16.38 -24.22
N VAL A 163 40.00 -16.83 -25.47
CA VAL A 163 39.40 -17.98 -26.17
C VAL A 163 39.99 -19.34 -25.77
N GLY A 164 39.18 -20.39 -25.77
CA GLY A 164 39.64 -21.79 -25.76
C GLY A 164 38.50 -22.79 -25.99
N ARG A 165 38.61 -23.56 -27.08
CA ARG A 165 37.60 -24.42 -27.73
C ARG A 165 37.59 -25.85 -27.14
N VAL A 166 36.51 -26.60 -27.39
CA VAL A 166 36.39 -28.08 -27.64
C VAL A 166 35.28 -28.76 -26.80
N SER A 167 34.20 -29.15 -27.50
CA SER A 167 33.16 -30.17 -27.18
C SER A 167 33.76 -31.61 -27.24
N PRO A 168 33.11 -32.74 -26.84
CA PRO A 168 31.65 -32.99 -26.95
C PRO A 168 30.97 -33.96 -25.95
N ASP A 169 29.64 -34.11 -26.15
CA ASP A 169 28.82 -35.34 -26.03
C ASP A 169 28.56 -35.96 -24.63
N THR A 170 27.36 -36.40 -24.21
CA THR A 170 25.94 -36.43 -24.68
C THR A 170 25.07 -36.79 -23.41
N PRO A 171 23.81 -37.31 -23.49
CA PRO A 171 22.56 -36.67 -23.09
C PRO A 171 21.92 -37.20 -21.78
N ARG A 172 20.85 -36.55 -21.32
CA ARG A 172 19.75 -37.29 -20.68
C ARG A 172 18.38 -36.69 -21.00
N ASP A 173 17.62 -37.51 -21.71
CA ASP A 173 16.21 -37.40 -22.06
C ASP A 173 15.25 -37.37 -20.87
N GLY A 174 14.02 -36.91 -21.15
CA GLY A 174 12.82 -37.06 -20.33
C GLY A 174 11.87 -35.87 -20.47
N LEU A 175 11.28 -35.62 -21.64
CA LEU A 175 9.96 -36.12 -22.10
C LEU A 175 8.81 -35.92 -21.09
N GLY A 176 7.79 -35.19 -21.53
CA GLY A 176 6.53 -34.99 -20.84
C GLY A 176 5.61 -34.04 -21.59
N ASP A 177 5.32 -34.40 -22.84
CA ASP A 177 4.37 -33.74 -23.73
C ASP A 177 2.94 -33.73 -23.19
N GLY A 178 2.25 -32.64 -23.52
CA GLY A 178 0.81 -32.47 -23.41
C GLY A 178 0.38 -31.48 -24.49
N GLU A 179 0.41 -31.94 -25.73
CA GLU A 179 0.04 -31.22 -26.94
C GLU A 179 -1.48 -31.33 -27.23
N LYS A 180 -2.07 -30.20 -27.70
CA LYS A 180 -3.17 -30.04 -28.69
C LYS A 180 -3.84 -28.67 -28.43
N GLY A 181 -4.08 -27.78 -29.39
CA GLY A 181 -3.85 -27.72 -30.83
C GLY A 181 -4.01 -26.26 -31.28
N GLY A 182 -3.40 -25.88 -32.42
CA GLY A 182 -3.23 -24.49 -32.82
C GLY A 182 -4.30 -23.91 -33.75
N VAL A 183 -4.31 -22.57 -33.82
CA VAL A 183 -4.58 -21.74 -35.01
C VAL A 183 -3.62 -20.53 -34.92
N GLY A 184 -2.99 -20.19 -36.04
CA GLY A 184 -1.95 -19.16 -36.15
C GLY A 184 -2.49 -17.74 -36.04
N GLY A 185 -2.70 -17.29 -34.80
CA GLY A 185 -2.84 -15.87 -34.46
C GLY A 185 -1.49 -15.31 -34.02
N ASN A 186 -1.26 -14.02 -34.28
CA ASN A 186 -0.12 -13.28 -33.74
C ASN A 186 0.01 -13.59 -32.23
N ASP A 187 1.21 -13.87 -31.72
CA ASP A 187 1.39 -14.34 -30.32
C ASP A 187 0.88 -13.32 -29.27
N ASP A 188 0.59 -12.09 -29.70
CA ASP A 188 0.01 -11.00 -28.91
C ASP A 188 -1.43 -10.61 -29.32
N ASP A 189 -2.19 -11.49 -29.98
CA ASP A 189 -3.61 -11.23 -30.27
C ASP A 189 -4.54 -11.71 -29.14
N TRP A 190 -5.78 -11.22 -29.12
CA TRP A 190 -6.79 -11.69 -28.16
C TRP A 190 -7.15 -13.16 -28.44
N PRO A 191 -7.47 -13.98 -27.41
CA PRO A 191 -7.92 -15.34 -27.65
C PRO A 191 -9.25 -15.33 -28.40
N ASP A 192 -9.39 -16.19 -29.41
CA ASP A 192 -10.61 -16.32 -30.22
C ASP A 192 -11.85 -16.66 -29.37
N GLU A 193 -11.63 -17.34 -28.24
CA GLU A 193 -12.66 -17.77 -27.30
C GLU A 193 -13.11 -16.67 -26.32
N LEU A 194 -12.52 -15.46 -26.34
CA LEU A 194 -12.87 -14.36 -25.44
C LEU A 194 -14.22 -13.73 -25.84
N PRO A 195 -15.28 -13.84 -25.01
CA PRO A 195 -16.60 -13.28 -25.32
C PRO A 195 -16.55 -11.76 -25.54
N GLU A 196 -17.28 -11.26 -26.53
CA GLU A 196 -17.31 -9.84 -26.92
C GLU A 196 -17.55 -8.86 -25.74
N PRO A 197 -18.48 -9.14 -24.80
CA PRO A 197 -18.70 -8.26 -23.64
C PRO A 197 -17.47 -8.12 -22.71
N LEU A 198 -16.60 -9.13 -22.71
CA LEU A 198 -15.40 -9.18 -21.87
C LEU A 198 -14.16 -8.62 -22.57
N ARG A 199 -14.22 -8.36 -23.89
CA ARG A 199 -13.10 -7.78 -24.64
C ARG A 199 -12.77 -6.37 -24.16
N LEU A 200 -13.77 -5.56 -23.84
CA LEU A 200 -13.56 -4.22 -23.27
C LEU A 200 -12.89 -4.29 -21.89
N VAL A 201 -13.31 -5.23 -21.04
CA VAL A 201 -12.71 -5.46 -19.73
C VAL A 201 -11.27 -5.93 -19.88
N ALA A 202 -11.02 -6.91 -20.74
CA ALA A 202 -9.68 -7.42 -21.03
C ALA A 202 -8.75 -6.35 -21.60
N ALA A 203 -9.24 -5.50 -22.50
CA ALA A 203 -8.46 -4.38 -23.06
C ALA A 203 -8.09 -3.33 -22.00
N GLN A 204 -9.03 -2.97 -21.11
CA GLN A 204 -8.75 -2.07 -19.99
C GLN A 204 -7.71 -2.65 -19.03
N VAL A 205 -7.82 -3.95 -18.77
CA VAL A 205 -6.90 -4.68 -17.90
C VAL A 205 -5.50 -4.72 -18.50
N HIS A 206 -5.38 -5.07 -19.78
CA HIS A 206 -4.12 -5.11 -20.52
C HIS A 206 -3.44 -3.74 -20.55
N LEU A 207 -4.17 -2.66 -20.81
CA LEU A 207 -3.62 -1.31 -20.83
C LEU A 207 -3.03 -0.91 -19.47
N ARG A 208 -3.75 -1.19 -18.38
CA ARG A 208 -3.28 -0.88 -17.02
C ARG A 208 -2.05 -1.70 -16.65
N LEU A 209 -2.06 -3.00 -16.95
CA LEU A 209 -0.92 -3.87 -16.67
C LEU A 209 0.30 -3.50 -17.51
N SER A 210 0.13 -3.15 -18.77
CA SER A 210 1.23 -2.73 -19.64
C SER A 210 1.92 -1.48 -19.09
N ARG A 211 1.16 -0.47 -18.64
CA ARG A 211 1.72 0.72 -17.98
C ARG A 211 2.46 0.37 -16.68
N LEU A 212 1.91 -0.55 -15.89
CA LEU A 212 2.56 -1.00 -14.65
C LEU A 212 3.82 -1.82 -14.92
N ALA A 213 3.84 -2.61 -16.01
CA ALA A 213 5.01 -3.35 -16.47
C ALA A 213 6.13 -2.41 -16.89
N GLU A 214 5.81 -1.38 -17.69
CA GLU A 214 6.74 -0.33 -18.11
C GLU A 214 7.35 0.39 -16.89
N GLN A 215 6.52 0.78 -15.92
CA GLN A 215 6.99 1.43 -14.68
C GLN A 215 7.91 0.54 -13.84
N LYS A 216 7.76 -0.79 -13.93
CA LYS A 216 8.54 -1.77 -13.17
C LYS A 216 9.73 -2.34 -13.95
N GLY A 217 9.90 -1.96 -15.22
CA GLY A 217 10.90 -2.57 -16.10
C GLY A 217 10.63 -4.06 -16.37
N SER A 218 9.39 -4.51 -16.25
CA SER A 218 8.97 -5.89 -16.54
C SER A 218 8.77 -6.10 -18.04
N GLY A 219 8.82 -7.37 -18.48
CA GLY A 219 8.59 -7.74 -19.89
C GLY A 219 7.18 -7.38 -20.39
N PRO A 220 6.96 -7.40 -21.73
CA PRO A 220 5.70 -7.01 -22.33
C PRO A 220 4.54 -7.90 -21.87
N VAL A 221 3.41 -7.28 -21.55
CA VAL A 221 2.18 -7.98 -21.15
C VAL A 221 1.45 -8.43 -22.40
N LEU A 222 1.30 -9.74 -22.57
CA LEU A 222 0.64 -10.32 -23.74
C LEU A 222 -0.88 -10.26 -23.62
N ARG A 223 -1.56 -9.75 -24.64
CA ARG A 223 -3.03 -9.65 -24.71
C ARG A 223 -3.69 -11.03 -24.56
N ARG A 224 -3.13 -12.05 -25.21
CA ARG A 224 -3.62 -13.43 -25.12
C ARG A 224 -3.72 -13.92 -23.67
N ARG A 225 -2.71 -13.63 -22.84
CA ARG A 225 -2.69 -14.06 -21.42
C ARG A 225 -3.73 -13.32 -20.59
N VAL A 226 -3.89 -12.02 -20.81
CA VAL A 226 -4.91 -11.21 -20.14
C VAL A 226 -6.31 -11.68 -20.55
N GLY A 227 -6.52 -11.94 -21.85
CA GLY A 227 -7.79 -12.42 -22.39
C GLY A 227 -8.20 -13.76 -21.82
N SER A 228 -7.30 -14.75 -21.79
CA SER A 228 -7.61 -16.06 -21.20
C SER A 228 -7.99 -15.95 -19.71
N LEU A 229 -7.29 -15.11 -18.94
CA LEU A 229 -7.59 -14.97 -17.51
C LEU A 229 -8.92 -14.23 -17.25
N VAL A 230 -9.29 -13.26 -18.08
CA VAL A 230 -10.60 -12.62 -17.98
C VAL A 230 -11.72 -13.59 -18.40
N ALA A 231 -11.48 -14.40 -19.43
CA ALA A 231 -12.43 -15.41 -19.90
C ALA A 231 -12.66 -16.54 -18.87
N ASP A 232 -11.62 -16.98 -18.16
CA ASP A 232 -11.72 -17.99 -17.09
C ASP A 232 -12.58 -17.52 -15.90
N PHE A 233 -12.77 -16.20 -15.76
CA PHE A 233 -13.42 -15.58 -14.61
C PHE A 233 -14.29 -14.37 -15.01
N PRO A 234 -15.36 -14.59 -15.79
CA PRO A 234 -16.12 -13.52 -16.42
C PRO A 234 -16.88 -12.63 -15.42
N GLU A 235 -17.21 -13.17 -14.24
CA GLU A 235 -18.01 -12.52 -13.20
C GLU A 235 -17.19 -11.61 -12.27
N HIS A 236 -15.90 -11.40 -12.54
CA HIS A 236 -14.99 -10.70 -11.62
C HIS A 236 -14.62 -9.30 -12.12
N ASP A 237 -14.54 -8.35 -11.18
CA ASP A 237 -14.13 -6.97 -11.44
C ASP A 237 -12.60 -6.87 -11.58
N HIS A 238 -12.08 -7.44 -12.68
CA HIS A 238 -10.65 -7.45 -13.00
C HIS A 238 -10.01 -6.05 -12.95
N PRO A 239 -10.61 -4.98 -13.51
CA PRO A 239 -10.03 -3.64 -13.46
C PRO A 239 -9.70 -3.15 -12.05
N ARG A 240 -10.49 -3.52 -11.05
CA ARG A 240 -10.28 -3.17 -9.65
C ARG A 240 -9.19 -4.01 -8.99
N LEU A 241 -9.07 -5.27 -9.38
CA LEU A 241 -8.13 -6.22 -8.78
C LEU A 241 -6.70 -6.09 -9.32
N ILE A 242 -6.50 -5.48 -10.49
CA ILE A 242 -5.17 -5.30 -11.10
C ILE A 242 -4.15 -4.68 -10.14
N GLY A 243 -4.52 -3.67 -9.35
CA GLY A 243 -3.59 -3.00 -8.44
C GLY A 243 -3.06 -3.93 -7.35
N GLU A 244 -3.94 -4.77 -6.80
CA GLU A 244 -3.64 -5.71 -5.71
C GLU A 244 -2.83 -6.91 -6.21
N PHE A 245 -3.05 -7.29 -7.46
CA PHE A 245 -2.42 -8.46 -8.06
C PHE A 245 -1.40 -8.09 -9.14
N CYS A 246 -0.99 -6.83 -9.26
CA CYS A 246 -0.10 -6.39 -10.34
C CYS A 246 1.20 -7.21 -10.39
N ASP A 247 1.86 -7.42 -9.24
CA ASP A 247 3.05 -8.27 -9.16
C ASP A 247 2.74 -9.71 -9.64
N TYR A 248 1.59 -10.26 -9.23
CA TYR A 248 1.14 -11.58 -9.66
C TYR A 248 0.89 -11.68 -11.18
N TRP A 249 0.35 -10.62 -11.80
CA TRP A 249 0.05 -10.60 -13.24
C TRP A 249 1.29 -10.36 -14.10
N LEU A 250 2.29 -9.66 -13.56
CA LEU A 250 3.54 -9.32 -14.26
C LEU A 250 4.63 -10.39 -14.07
N ASP A 251 4.73 -11.00 -12.88
CA ASP A 251 5.77 -11.96 -12.51
C ASP A 251 5.48 -13.40 -13.02
N GLY A 252 4.73 -13.52 -14.12
CA GLY A 252 4.26 -14.78 -14.71
C GLY A 252 5.33 -15.76 -15.23
N GLY A 253 6.54 -15.75 -14.66
CA GLY A 253 7.60 -16.72 -14.90
C GLY A 253 8.54 -16.85 -13.70
N GLY A 254 8.33 -17.86 -12.84
CA GLY A 254 9.32 -18.14 -11.80
C GLY A 254 8.94 -19.01 -10.60
N ALA A 255 8.11 -20.06 -10.75
CA ALA A 255 8.17 -21.31 -9.96
C ALA A 255 6.96 -22.18 -10.26
N LYS A 256 7.17 -23.31 -10.96
CA LYS A 256 6.12 -24.30 -11.27
C LYS A 256 5.39 -24.83 -10.01
N THR A 257 5.99 -24.70 -8.83
CA THR A 257 5.44 -25.16 -7.55
C THR A 257 4.34 -24.27 -6.97
N LYS A 258 4.19 -23.01 -7.42
CA LYS A 258 3.23 -22.06 -6.81
C LYS A 258 1.96 -21.81 -7.63
N ARG A 259 1.82 -22.39 -8.84
CA ARG A 259 0.68 -22.06 -9.72
C ARG A 259 -0.69 -22.48 -9.13
N LYS A 260 -0.77 -23.62 -8.44
CA LYS A 260 -2.02 -24.11 -7.82
C LYS A 260 -2.41 -23.30 -6.58
N ASP A 261 -1.44 -22.96 -5.73
CA ASP A 261 -1.68 -22.13 -4.54
C ASP A 261 -2.02 -20.69 -4.90
N LEU A 262 -1.47 -20.20 -6.01
CA LEU A 262 -1.76 -18.86 -6.56
C LEU A 262 -3.17 -18.78 -7.18
N VAL A 263 -3.57 -19.77 -7.99
CA VAL A 263 -4.95 -19.85 -8.52
C VAL A 263 -5.96 -20.01 -7.39
N ARG A 264 -5.60 -20.75 -6.33
CA ARG A 264 -6.40 -20.85 -5.11
C ARG A 264 -6.51 -19.50 -4.40
N THR A 265 -5.41 -18.76 -4.21
CA THR A 265 -5.43 -17.45 -3.54
C THR A 265 -6.25 -16.43 -4.33
N TYR A 266 -6.11 -16.42 -5.65
CA TYR A 266 -6.93 -15.58 -6.54
C TYR A 266 -8.42 -15.98 -6.45
N ARG A 267 -8.74 -17.27 -6.51
CA ARG A 267 -10.11 -17.78 -6.38
C ARG A 267 -10.71 -17.49 -4.99
N ASP A 268 -9.95 -17.64 -3.92
CA ASP A 268 -10.39 -17.36 -2.54
C ASP A 268 -10.70 -15.87 -2.37
N ARG A 269 -9.91 -14.99 -2.99
CA ARG A 269 -10.16 -13.55 -3.00
C ARG A 269 -11.35 -13.17 -3.88
N CYS A 270 -11.46 -13.72 -5.08
CA CYS A 270 -12.58 -13.39 -5.97
C CYS A 270 -13.92 -13.96 -5.45
N SER A 271 -13.91 -15.12 -4.79
CA SER A 271 -15.10 -15.67 -4.13
C SER A 271 -15.56 -14.86 -2.92
N GLN A 272 -14.65 -14.18 -2.22
CA GLN A 272 -15.01 -13.21 -1.17
C GLN A 272 -15.67 -11.95 -1.75
N VAL A 273 -15.32 -11.56 -2.98
CA VAL A 273 -15.92 -10.40 -3.66
C VAL A 273 -17.33 -10.72 -4.16
N THR A 274 -17.58 -11.92 -4.70
CA THR A 274 -18.94 -12.36 -5.10
C THR A 274 -19.89 -12.62 -3.93
N ALA A 275 -19.37 -12.80 -2.70
CA ALA A 275 -20.18 -12.89 -1.48
C ALA A 275 -20.74 -11.53 -1.00
N MET A 276 -20.28 -10.41 -1.58
CA MET A 276 -20.93 -9.12 -1.38
C MET A 276 -22.03 -8.96 -2.43
N PRO A 277 -23.28 -8.63 -2.04
CA PRO A 277 -24.29 -8.28 -3.03
C PRO A 277 -23.77 -7.11 -3.86
N PRO A 278 -24.06 -7.06 -5.19
CA PRO A 278 -23.68 -5.92 -5.99
C PRO A 278 -24.25 -4.69 -5.30
N ARG A 279 -23.37 -3.80 -4.82
CA ARG A 279 -23.80 -2.50 -4.33
C ARG A 279 -24.54 -1.88 -5.49
N ARG A 280 -25.86 -1.68 -5.34
CA ARG A 280 -26.60 -0.79 -6.24
C ARG A 280 -25.80 0.50 -6.28
N LEU A 281 -25.27 0.82 -7.45
CA LEU A 281 -24.76 2.14 -7.72
C LEU A 281 -25.91 3.08 -7.36
N ALA A 282 -25.77 3.80 -6.25
CA ALA A 282 -26.67 4.89 -5.95
C ALA A 282 -26.61 5.81 -7.17
N ALA A 283 -27.77 6.02 -7.80
CA ALA A 283 -27.89 6.92 -8.93
C ALA A 283 -27.19 8.23 -8.57
N VAL A 284 -26.23 8.61 -9.40
CA VAL A 284 -25.59 9.92 -9.32
C VAL A 284 -26.72 10.95 -9.43
N PRO A 285 -26.95 11.82 -8.42
CA PRO A 285 -27.92 12.88 -8.56
C PRO A 285 -27.39 13.83 -9.63
N GLY A 286 -28.03 13.86 -10.80
CA GLY A 286 -27.71 14.83 -11.86
C GLY A 286 -27.53 14.28 -13.28
N VAL A 287 -27.71 12.99 -13.55
CA VAL A 287 -27.89 12.51 -14.92
C VAL A 287 -29.39 12.39 -15.17
N VAL A 288 -29.94 13.36 -15.91
CA VAL A 288 -31.29 13.27 -16.48
C VAL A 288 -31.24 12.16 -17.52
N ASP A 289 -31.95 11.08 -17.25
CA ASP A 289 -32.22 10.01 -18.21
C ASP A 289 -33.34 10.52 -19.12
N ASP A 290 -32.97 10.98 -20.32
CA ASP A 290 -33.88 11.52 -21.33
C ASP A 290 -34.45 10.37 -22.17
N SER A 291 -35.06 9.42 -21.49
CA SER A 291 -35.79 8.31 -22.10
C SER A 291 -37.01 7.97 -21.26
N ASP A 292 -38.06 8.77 -21.44
CA ASP A 292 -39.42 8.24 -21.48
C ASP A 292 -40.28 9.20 -22.30
N GLY A 293 -40.46 8.83 -23.56
CA GLY A 293 -41.65 9.26 -24.28
C GLY A 293 -42.83 8.52 -23.67
N ASP A 294 -43.63 9.21 -22.85
CA ASP A 294 -45.07 9.05 -22.96
C ASP A 294 -45.84 10.29 -22.47
N LEU A 295 -46.82 10.66 -23.29
CA LEU A 295 -47.70 11.80 -23.16
C LEU A 295 -48.80 11.47 -22.14
N SER A 296 -48.88 12.20 -21.04
CA SER A 296 -50.17 12.44 -20.37
C SER A 296 -50.18 13.70 -19.51
N ILE A 297 -50.56 14.79 -20.18
CA ILE A 297 -51.51 15.83 -19.74
C ILE A 297 -51.98 15.70 -18.27
N TRP A 298 -51.68 16.69 -17.42
CA TRP A 298 -52.63 17.16 -16.40
C TRP A 298 -52.37 18.62 -16.00
N VAL A 299 -53.47 19.36 -15.87
CA VAL A 299 -53.58 20.83 -15.82
C VAL A 299 -53.87 21.29 -14.39
N GLY A 300 -53.03 22.17 -13.82
CA GLY A 300 -53.35 23.17 -12.77
C GLY A 300 -53.87 22.68 -11.41
N PRO A 301 -54.12 23.58 -10.42
CA PRO A 301 -54.34 25.03 -10.57
C PRO A 301 -53.50 25.96 -9.67
N ARG A 302 -53.53 27.23 -10.11
CA ARG A 302 -53.08 28.54 -9.58
C ARG A 302 -52.67 28.68 -8.12
#